data_AF-A0AAQ3UIL7-F1
#
_entry.id   AF-A0AAQ3UIL7-F1
#
_cell.length_a   1.000
_cell.length_b   1.000
_cell.length_c   1.000
_cell.angle_alpha   90.00
_cell.angle_beta   90.00
_cell.angle_gamma   90.00
#
_symmetry.space_group_name_H-M   'P 1'
#
loop_
_entity.id
_entity.type
_entity.pdbx_description
1 polymer ?
#
loop_
_entity_poly.entity_id
_entity_poly.type
_entity_poly.pdbx_seq_one_letter_code
_entity_poly.pdbx_strand_id
1 'polypeptide(L)'
;MNLLHLDEPRAHAFLGDGSSNDKTDGWCLDTGATHILTSRREFFTELDSNVRGSIKFGDASGVEIKGVGSILFTAESGEHRLLIGVYYIPVLRNSIISLGQTG
;
A
#
# COMPACT_ATOMS: atom_id res chain seq x y z
N MET A 1 3.14 -12.40 19.50
CA MET A 1 2.81 -11.49 18.39
C MET A 1 3.88 -11.69 17.33
N ASN A 2 3.50 -12.10 16.13
CA ASN A 2 4.44 -12.15 15.00
C ASN A 2 4.47 -10.74 14.39
N LEU A 3 5.64 -10.10 14.38
CA LEU A 3 5.80 -8.77 13.78
C LEU A 3 6.00 -8.98 12.28
N LEU A 4 5.06 -8.50 11.47
CA LEU A 4 5.17 -8.57 10.02
C LEU A 4 6.38 -7.75 9.57
N HIS A 5 7.36 -8.39 8.93
CA HIS A 5 8.49 -7.72 8.29
C HIS A 5 8.47 -8.03 6.80
N LEU A 6 8.23 -7.01 6.00
CA LEU A 6 8.17 -7.12 4.55
C LEU A 6 9.40 -6.45 3.92
N ASP A 7 9.94 -7.06 2.87
CA ASP A 7 11.04 -6.50 2.10
C ASP A 7 10.58 -6.38 0.64
N GLU A 8 10.62 -5.16 0.11
CA GLU A 8 10.29 -4.81 -1.27
C GLU A 8 11.50 -4.13 -1.91
N PRO A 9 12.61 -4.87 -2.11
CA PRO A 9 13.89 -4.29 -2.52
C PRO A 9 13.86 -3.69 -3.94
N ARG A 10 12.80 -3.97 -4.70
CA ARG A 10 12.59 -3.48 -6.06
C ARG A 10 11.51 -2.41 -6.16
N ALA A 11 10.76 -2.15 -5.08
CA ALA A 11 9.72 -1.13 -5.09
C ALA A 11 10.32 0.26 -4.80
N HIS A 12 9.83 1.25 -5.52
CA HIS A 12 10.20 2.64 -5.38
C HIS A 12 9.06 3.41 -4.71
N ALA A 13 9.20 3.66 -3.41
CA ALA A 13 8.22 4.41 -2.64
C ALA A 13 8.62 5.88 -2.51
N PHE A 14 7.66 6.77 -2.79
CA PHE A 14 7.79 8.18 -2.41
C PHE A 14 7.14 8.37 -1.04
N LEU A 15 7.93 8.84 -0.07
CA LEU A 15 7.46 9.13 1.27
C LEU A 15 7.13 10.61 1.43
N GLY A 16 6.07 10.89 2.18
CA GLY A 16 5.68 12.22 2.62
C GLY A 16 6.17 12.53 4.04
N ASP A 17 6.02 13.79 4.47
CA ASP A 17 6.21 14.22 5.86
C ASP A 17 5.05 13.81 6.78
N GLY A 18 3.98 13.24 6.22
CA GLY A 18 2.82 12.72 6.94
C GLY A 18 1.67 13.71 7.04
N SER A 19 1.80 14.92 6.49
CA SER A 19 0.73 15.91 6.36
C SER A 19 -0.25 15.52 5.25
N SER A 20 -1.56 15.65 5.47
CA SER A 20 -2.55 15.31 4.44
C SER A 20 -2.41 16.10 3.13
N ASN A 21 -1.72 17.24 3.13
CA ASN A 21 -1.52 18.09 1.96
C ASN A 21 -0.37 17.61 1.04
N ASP A 22 0.48 16.70 1.50
CA ASP A 22 1.60 16.17 0.70
C ASP A 22 1.19 14.94 -0.14
N LYS A 23 0.10 14.29 0.26
CA LYS A 23 -0.44 13.08 -0.37
C LYS A 23 -1.12 13.44 -1.67
N THR A 24 -0.76 12.71 -2.71
CA THR A 24 -1.50 12.78 -3.96
C THR A 24 -2.66 11.78 -3.93
N ASP A 25 -3.73 12.06 -4.66
CA ASP A 25 -4.85 11.12 -4.84
C ASP A 25 -4.51 9.96 -5.80
N GLY A 26 -3.26 9.86 -6.27
CA GLY A 26 -2.85 8.96 -7.34
C GLY A 26 -2.32 7.60 -6.86
N TRP A 27 -2.54 6.60 -7.72
CA TRP A 27 -1.84 5.32 -7.69
C TRP A 27 -0.63 5.36 -8.62
N CYS A 28 0.53 4.98 -8.10
CA CYS A 28 1.71 4.69 -8.88
C CYS A 28 1.71 3.21 -9.21
N LEU A 29 1.87 2.91 -10.49
CA LEU A 29 2.08 1.56 -10.94
C LEU A 29 3.57 1.22 -10.83
N ASP A 30 3.90 0.20 -10.03
CA ASP A 30 5.27 -0.23 -9.80
C ASP A 30 5.43 -1.71 -10.17
N THR A 31 6.29 -2.00 -11.15
CA THR A 31 6.57 -3.37 -11.61
C THR A 31 7.61 -4.10 -10.75
N GLY A 32 8.27 -3.38 -9.84
CA GLY A 32 9.17 -3.93 -8.83
C GLY A 32 8.47 -4.22 -7.50
N ALA A 33 7.32 -3.63 -7.23
CA ALA A 33 6.49 -3.96 -6.07
C ALA A 33 5.85 -5.35 -6.21
N THR A 34 5.74 -6.09 -5.12
CA THR A 34 5.02 -7.37 -5.06
C THR A 34 3.71 -7.28 -4.27
N HIS A 35 3.56 -6.24 -3.44
CA HIS A 35 2.36 -5.96 -2.66
C HIS A 35 1.69 -4.65 -3.07
N ILE A 36 0.40 -4.54 -2.74
CA ILE A 36 -0.39 -3.32 -2.91
C ILE A 36 -0.34 -2.52 -1.61
N LEU A 37 0.08 -1.26 -1.70
CA LEU A 37 0.31 -0.39 -0.56
C LEU A 37 -0.45 0.92 -0.73
N THR A 38 -1.05 1.46 0.32
CA THR A 38 -1.70 2.78 0.24
C THR A 38 -1.54 3.60 1.52
N SER A 39 -1.47 4.92 1.38
CA SER A 39 -1.55 5.86 2.50
C SER A 39 -2.96 6.37 2.79
N ARG A 40 -3.96 5.91 2.03
CA ARG A 40 -5.35 6.38 2.06
C ARG A 40 -6.19 5.42 2.89
N ARG A 41 -6.50 5.83 4.12
CA ARG A 41 -7.32 5.01 5.03
C ARG A 41 -8.75 4.90 4.53
N GLU A 42 -9.25 5.96 3.89
CA GLU A 42 -10.60 6.08 3.36
C GLU A 42 -10.89 5.12 2.19
N PHE A 43 -9.86 4.52 1.57
CA PHE A 43 -10.08 3.52 0.52
C PHE A 43 -10.48 2.15 1.08
N PHE A 44 -10.19 1.87 2.35
CA PHE A 44 -10.46 0.57 2.93
C PHE A 44 -11.95 0.41 3.25
N THR A 45 -12.53 -0.68 2.73
CA THR A 45 -13.84 -1.17 3.17
C THR A 45 -13.71 -1.86 4.51
N GLU A 46 -12.61 -2.59 4.72
CA GLU A 46 -12.24 -3.21 5.98
C GLU A 46 -10.74 -3.01 6.21
N LEU A 47 -10.35 -2.72 7.46
CA LEU A 47 -8.96 -2.51 7.84
C LEU A 47 -8.71 -3.05 9.26
N ASP A 48 -7.91 -4.11 9.36
CA ASP A 48 -7.43 -4.62 10.63
C ASP A 48 -6.19 -3.83 11.06
N SER A 49 -6.37 -2.92 12.02
CA SER A 49 -5.28 -2.13 12.61
C SER A 49 -4.51 -2.86 13.72
N ASN A 50 -4.89 -4.10 14.07
CA ASN A 50 -4.11 -4.91 15.00
C ASN A 50 -2.89 -5.53 14.31
N VAL A 51 -2.96 -5.72 12.99
CA VAL A 51 -1.81 -6.10 12.17
C VAL A 51 -0.88 -4.90 12.07
N ARG A 52 0.32 -5.05 12.65
CA ARG A 52 1.39 -4.04 12.56
C ARG A 52 2.67 -4.71 12.10
N GLY A 53 3.54 -3.91 11.49
CA GLY A 53 4.76 -4.40 10.92
C GLY A 53 5.64 -3.29 10.39
N SER A 54 6.67 -3.68 9.65
CA SER A 54 7.52 -2.76 8.92
C SER A 54 7.73 -3.27 7.50
N ILE A 55 7.87 -2.36 6.56
CA ILE A 55 8.31 -2.65 5.21
C ILE A 55 9.62 -1.91 4.92
N LYS A 56 10.54 -2.56 4.21
CA LYS A 56 11.74 -1.93 3.66
C LYS A 56 11.64 -1.83 2.15
N PHE A 57 11.93 -0.66 1.60
CA PHE A 57 11.91 -0.40 0.15
C PHE A 57 13.29 -0.46 -0.49
N GLY A 58 13.35 -0.39 -1.83
CA GLY A 58 14.60 -0.44 -2.60
C GLY A 58 15.57 0.71 -2.33
N ASP A 59 15.09 1.84 -1.82
CA ASP A 59 15.91 2.97 -1.34
C ASP A 59 16.45 2.79 0.09
N ALA A 60 16.25 1.59 0.65
CA ALA A 60 16.56 1.19 2.03
C ALA A 60 15.75 1.92 3.12
N SER A 61 14.75 2.74 2.76
CA SER A 61 13.83 3.31 3.73
C SER A 61 12.99 2.21 4.39
N GLY A 62 12.88 2.27 5.71
CA GLY A 62 12.06 1.37 6.51
C GLY A 62 10.90 2.14 7.11
N VAL A 63 9.66 1.70 6.87
CA VAL A 63 8.45 2.39 7.36
C VAL A 63 7.46 1.44 8.01
N GLU A 64 6.61 1.99 8.87
CA GLU A 64 5.62 1.23 9.62
C GLU A 64 4.39 0.88 8.77
N ILE A 65 3.99 -0.39 8.80
CA ILE A 65 2.68 -0.87 8.37
C ILE A 65 1.71 -0.72 9.56
N LYS A 66 0.62 0.03 9.36
CA LYS A 66 -0.39 0.31 10.39
C LYS A 66 -1.68 -0.50 10.26
N GLY A 67 -1.74 -1.41 9.30
CA GLY A 67 -2.86 -2.32 9.12
C GLY A 67 -2.81 -3.04 7.79
N VAL A 68 -3.66 -4.04 7.67
CA VAL A 68 -3.93 -4.75 6.42
C VAL A 68 -5.43 -4.83 6.23
N GLY A 69 -5.88 -4.77 4.98
CA GLY A 69 -7.31 -4.76 4.71
C GLY A 69 -7.66 -5.01 3.26
N SER A 70 -8.89 -4.64 2.92
CA SER A 70 -9.44 -4.77 1.58
C SER A 70 -10.04 -3.47 1.07
N ILE A 71 -9.91 -3.25 -0.23
CA ILE A 71 -10.42 -2.09 -0.96
C ILE A 71 -11.39 -2.60 -2.03
N LEU A 72 -12.66 -2.20 -1.92
CA LEU A 72 -13.66 -2.42 -2.97
C LEU A 72 -13.67 -1.21 -3.90
N PHE A 73 -13.51 -1.44 -5.20
CA PHE A 73 -13.58 -0.38 -6.22
C PHE A 73 -14.42 -0.82 -7.40
N THR A 74 -14.96 0.15 -8.13
CA THR A 74 -15.71 -0.10 -9.37
C THR A 74 -14.78 0.16 -10.55
N ALA A 75 -14.57 -0.84 -11.40
CA ALA A 75 -13.84 -0.70 -12.64
C ALA A 75 -14.64 0.16 -13.64
N GLU A 76 -13.96 0.67 -14.67
CA GLU A 76 -14.62 1.44 -15.74
C GLU A 76 -15.73 0.63 -16.44
N SER A 77 -15.62 -0.70 -16.48
CA SER A 77 -16.67 -1.61 -16.96
C SER A 77 -17.94 -1.64 -16.09
N GLY A 78 -17.95 -0.98 -14.93
CA GLY A 78 -19.02 -1.05 -13.94
C GLY A 78 -18.91 -2.25 -12.99
N GLU A 79 -17.94 -3.14 -13.20
CA GLU A 79 -17.71 -4.28 -12.31
C GLU A 79 -17.13 -3.84 -10.97
N HIS A 80 -17.69 -4.35 -9.87
CA HIS A 80 -17.05 -4.23 -8.56
C HIS A 80 -15.91 -5.24 -8.43
N ARG A 81 -14.74 -4.77 -8.01
CA ARG A 81 -13.53 -5.57 -7.80
C ARG A 81 -13.00 -5.33 -6.39
N LEU A 82 -12.52 -6.42 -5.78
CA LEU A 82 -11.98 -6.40 -4.43
C LEU A 82 -10.46 -6.63 -4.49
N LEU A 83 -9.70 -5.69 -3.93
CA LEU A 83 -8.29 -5.89 -3.60
C LEU A 83 -8.20 -6.35 -2.16
N ILE A 84 -7.54 -7.47 -1.91
CA ILE A 84 -7.31 -8.03 -0.57
C ILE A 84 -5.82 -7.98 -0.23
N GLY A 85 -5.51 -7.97 1.07
CA GLY A 85 -4.11 -7.93 1.51
C GLY A 85 -3.42 -6.60 1.24
N VAL A 86 -4.19 -5.51 1.15
CA VAL A 86 -3.63 -4.17 0.94
C VAL A 86 -3.03 -3.66 2.25
N TYR A 87 -1.77 -3.24 2.23
CA TYR A 87 -1.11 -2.70 3.43
C TYR A 87 -1.33 -1.19 3.56
N TYR A 88 -1.71 -0.77 4.77
CA TYR A 88 -1.88 0.63 5.10
C TYR A 88 -0.57 1.23 5.64
N ILE A 89 0.00 2.17 4.89
CA ILE A 89 1.25 2.85 5.20
C ILE A 89 1.02 4.37 5.08
N PRO A 90 0.66 5.06 6.17
CA PRO A 90 0.22 6.45 6.12
C PRO A 90 1.26 7.45 5.61
N VAL A 91 2.55 7.09 5.69
CA VAL A 91 3.67 7.95 5.27
C VAL A 91 3.94 7.89 3.77
N LEU A 92 3.25 7.04 3.00
CA LEU A 92 3.38 7.07 1.53
C LEU A 92 2.76 8.35 0.97
N ARG A 93 3.47 8.99 0.05
CA ARG A 93 2.99 10.13 -0.73
C ARG A 93 1.99 9.72 -1.82
N ASN A 94 2.20 8.54 -2.40
CA ASN A 94 1.39 7.93 -3.44
C ASN A 94 1.04 6.50 -3.04
N SER A 95 -0.14 6.02 -3.42
CA SER A 95 -0.44 4.58 -3.28
C SER A 95 0.35 3.81 -4.34
N ILE A 96 0.77 2.58 -4.03
CA ILE A 96 1.54 1.73 -4.94
C ILE A 96 0.70 0.51 -5.25
N ILE A 97 0.50 0.25 -6.55
CA ILE A 97 -0.11 -0.98 -7.01
C ILE A 97 0.93 -1.77 -7.80
N SER A 98 1.11 -3.02 -7.41
CA SER A 98 1.90 -3.97 -8.18
C SER A 98 1.10 -4.42 -9.40
N LEU A 99 1.70 -4.33 -10.59
CA LEU A 99 1.36 -5.26 -11.67
C LEU A 99 2.10 -6.54 -11.34
N GLY A 100 1.53 -7.39 -10.49
CA GLY A 100 2.06 -8.73 -10.32
C GLY A 100 2.23 -9.35 -11.71
N GLN A 101 3.42 -9.88 -11.99
CA GLN A 101 3.55 -10.83 -13.09
C GLN A 101 2.58 -11.97 -12.77
N THR A 102 1.59 -12.18 -13.64
CA THR A 102 0.90 -13.45 -13.72
C THR A 102 1.97 -14.47 -14.16
N GLY A 103 2.56 -15.18 -13.20
CA GLY A 103 3.63 -16.16 -13.43
C GLY A 103 3.88 -17.01 -12.21
#